data_AF-A0A118HJ33-F1
#
_entry.id   AF-A0A118HJ33-F1
#
_cell.length_a   1.000
_cell.length_b   1.000
_cell.length_c   1.000
_cell.angle_alpha   90.00
_cell.angle_beta   90.00
_cell.angle_gamma   90.00
#
_symmetry.space_group_name_H-M   'P 1'
#
loop_
_entity.id
_entity.type
_entity.pdbx_description
1 polymer ?
#
loop_
_entity_poly.entity_id
_entity_poly.type
_entity_poly.pdbx_seq_one_letter_code
_entity_poly.pdbx_strand_id
1 'polypeptide(L)'
;MTTAPMLEQRETMVALGWTVVSDYGYSHRSGWTIGVCHVHDRWTVELWDGTSFHAVVDSPVAAVRLHRELVTESEPSSPADLEEQRELSS
;
A
#
# COMPACT_ATOMS: atom_id res chain seq x y z
N MET A 1 -10.92 -15.62 -22.28
CA MET A 1 -10.74 -15.31 -20.85
C MET A 1 -9.87 -14.07 -20.78
N THR A 2 -10.39 -12.97 -20.23
CA THR A 2 -9.55 -11.81 -19.90
C THR A 2 -8.79 -12.18 -18.63
N THR A 3 -7.46 -12.17 -18.71
CA THR A 3 -6.60 -12.39 -17.55
C THR A 3 -6.90 -11.32 -16.50
N ALA A 4 -7.01 -11.71 -15.22
CA ALA A 4 -7.22 -10.72 -14.17
C ALA A 4 -6.05 -9.73 -14.19
N PRO A 5 -6.28 -8.41 -14.03
CA PRO A 5 -5.23 -7.40 -14.11
C PRO A 5 -4.10 -7.64 -13.10
N MET A 6 -4.39 -8.44 -12.07
CA MET A 6 -3.41 -8.86 -11.08
C MET A 6 -2.29 -9.74 -11.63
N LEU A 7 -2.59 -10.69 -12.52
CA LEU A 7 -1.60 -11.63 -13.05
C LEU A 7 -0.60 -10.93 -13.96
N GLU A 8 -1.02 -9.88 -14.67
CA GLU A 8 -0.14 -9.09 -15.55
C GLU A 8 0.87 -8.23 -14.76
N GLN A 9 0.57 -7.87 -13.52
CA GLN A 9 1.40 -6.98 -12.70
C GLN A 9 2.16 -7.69 -11.58
N ARG A 10 2.09 -9.03 -11.51
CA ARG A 10 2.68 -9.84 -10.42
C ARG A 10 4.15 -9.51 -10.16
N GLU A 11 4.98 -9.55 -11.20
CA GLU A 11 6.43 -9.31 -11.07
C GLU A 11 6.73 -7.88 -10.62
N THR A 12 6.00 -6.90 -11.17
CA THR A 12 6.10 -5.50 -10.78
C THR A 12 5.76 -5.30 -9.30
N MET A 13 4.70 -5.94 -8.82
CA MET A 13 4.28 -5.83 -7.42
C MET A 13 5.31 -6.44 -6.46
N VAL A 14 5.89 -7.58 -6.81
CA VAL A 14 7.00 -8.19 -6.06
C VAL A 14 8.21 -7.24 -6.02
N ALA A 15 8.59 -6.66 -7.15
CA ALA A 15 9.69 -5.68 -7.22
C ALA A 15 9.41 -4.41 -6.37
N LEU A 16 8.14 -4.05 -6.18
CA LEU A 16 7.70 -2.93 -5.33
C LEU A 16 7.62 -3.30 -3.83
N GLY A 17 7.97 -4.53 -3.45
CA GLY A 17 7.99 -4.99 -2.06
C GLY A 17 6.67 -5.57 -1.56
N TRP A 18 5.73 -5.87 -2.45
CA TRP A 18 4.47 -6.52 -2.10
C TRP A 18 4.54 -8.03 -2.30
N THR A 19 3.99 -8.77 -1.34
CA THR A 19 3.92 -10.23 -1.37
C THR A 19 2.63 -10.66 -2.05
N VAL A 20 2.72 -11.59 -3.00
CA VAL A 20 1.54 -12.21 -3.61
C VAL A 20 0.99 -13.24 -2.63
N VAL A 21 -0.29 -13.12 -2.26
CA VAL A 21 -0.95 -14.07 -1.35
C VAL A 21 -2.01 -14.93 -2.02
N SER A 22 -2.52 -14.50 -3.17
CA SER A 22 -3.42 -15.28 -4.03
C SER A 22 -3.38 -14.72 -5.46
N ASP A 23 -4.23 -15.21 -6.36
CA ASP A 23 -4.40 -14.60 -7.69
C ASP A 23 -5.20 -13.28 -7.67
N TYR A 24 -5.71 -12.90 -6.50
CA TYR A 24 -6.55 -11.72 -6.27
C TYR A 24 -6.09 -10.86 -5.09
N GLY A 25 -4.95 -11.15 -4.47
CA GLY A 25 -4.48 -10.45 -3.28
C GLY A 25 -2.97 -10.23 -3.22
N TYR A 26 -2.59 -9.05 -2.73
CA TYR A 26 -1.25 -8.74 -2.26
C TYR A 26 -1.26 -8.31 -0.80
N SER A 27 -0.17 -8.58 -0.09
CA SER A 27 0.09 -8.05 1.26
C SER A 27 1.42 -7.32 1.32
N HIS A 28 1.50 -6.31 2.20
CA HIS A 28 2.72 -5.57 2.49
C HIS A 28 3.11 -5.78 3.95
N ARG A 29 4.41 -5.68 4.25
CA ARG A 29 4.95 -5.88 5.61
C ARG A 29 4.37 -4.92 6.66
N SER A 30 3.80 -3.80 6.24
CA SER A 30 3.12 -2.84 7.12
C SER A 30 1.71 -3.27 7.55
N GLY A 31 1.23 -4.44 7.11
CA GLY A 31 -0.13 -4.91 7.37
C GLY A 31 -1.16 -4.52 6.30
N TRP A 32 -0.77 -3.72 5.32
CA TRP A 32 -1.65 -3.27 4.24
C TRP A 32 -1.89 -4.38 3.21
N THR A 33 -3.07 -4.39 2.62
CA THR A 33 -3.48 -5.37 1.62
C THR A 33 -4.12 -4.72 0.41
N ILE A 34 -3.88 -5.29 -0.76
CA ILE A 34 -4.54 -4.92 -2.02
C ILE A 34 -5.37 -6.11 -2.48
N GLY A 35 -6.67 -5.91 -2.63
CA GLY A 35 -7.59 -6.89 -3.20
C GLY A 35 -7.95 -6.54 -4.64
N VAL A 36 -8.02 -7.53 -5.53
CA VAL A 36 -8.53 -7.38 -6.89
C VAL A 36 -9.84 -8.16 -7.02
N CYS A 37 -10.94 -7.42 -7.15
CA CYS A 37 -12.28 -7.96 -7.13
C CYS A 37 -12.91 -7.85 -8.52
N HIS A 38 -13.81 -8.78 -8.85
CA HIS A 38 -14.65 -8.68 -10.05
C HIS A 38 -16.09 -8.41 -9.61
N VAL A 39 -16.56 -7.19 -9.82
CA VAL A 39 -17.85 -6.69 -9.33
C VAL A 39 -18.64 -6.12 -10.51
N HIS A 40 -19.85 -6.61 -10.75
CA HIS A 40 -20.73 -6.18 -11.85
C HIS A 40 -20.03 -6.11 -13.22
N ASP A 41 -19.33 -7.18 -13.61
CA ASP A 41 -18.54 -7.28 -14.85
C ASP A 41 -17.40 -6.26 -14.99
N ARG A 42 -16.94 -5.71 -13.85
CA ARG A 42 -15.78 -4.80 -13.81
C ARG A 42 -14.75 -5.28 -12.79
N TRP A 43 -13.49 -5.27 -13.20
CA TRP A 43 -12.37 -5.42 -12.27
C TRP A 43 -12.19 -4.14 -11.45
N THR A 44 -12.13 -4.29 -10.13
CA THR A 44 -11.83 -3.23 -9.17
C THR A 44 -10.61 -3.61 -8.35
N VAL A 45 -9.84 -2.61 -7.93
CA VAL A 45 -8.68 -2.82 -7.05
C VAL A 45 -8.92 -2.02 -5.78
N GLU A 46 -8.90 -2.70 -4.65
CA GLU A 46 -9.23 -2.14 -3.35
C GLU A 46 -7.98 -2.10 -2.48
N LEU A 47 -7.74 -0.97 -1.81
CA LEU A 47 -6.65 -0.79 -0.86
C LEU A 47 -7.20 -0.79 0.56
N TRP A 48 -6.55 -1.55 1.44
CA TRP A 48 -6.90 -1.72 2.84
C TRP A 48 -5.66 -1.59 3.72
N ASP A 49 -5.80 -1.01 4.91
CA ASP A 49 -4.70 -0.90 5.89
C ASP A 49 -4.62 -2.10 6.86
N GLY A 50 -5.44 -3.12 6.63
CA GLY A 50 -5.62 -4.29 7.49
C GLY A 50 -6.84 -4.20 8.42
N THR A 51 -7.42 -3.00 8.61
CA THR A 51 -8.65 -2.78 9.41
C THR A 51 -9.74 -2.08 8.59
N SER A 52 -9.36 -1.05 7.85
CA SER A 52 -10.25 -0.14 7.14
C SER A 52 -10.03 -0.21 5.64
N PHE A 53 -11.13 -0.05 4.91
CA PHE A 53 -11.11 0.21 3.48
C PHE A 53 -10.66 1.66 3.23
N HIS A 54 -9.68 1.86 2.36
CA HIS A 54 -9.15 3.19 2.03
C HIS A 54 -9.65 3.70 0.67
N ALA A 55 -9.53 2.91 -0.39
CA ALA A 55 -9.87 3.36 -1.74
C ALA A 55 -10.12 2.23 -2.73
N VAL A 56 -10.91 2.53 -3.78
CA VAL A 56 -10.90 1.79 -5.04
C VAL A 56 -10.04 2.55 -6.04
N VAL A 57 -9.11 1.85 -6.69
CA VAL A 57 -8.22 2.40 -7.72
C VAL A 57 -8.22 1.51 -8.97
N ASP A 58 -7.61 2.01 -10.04
CA ASP A 58 -7.67 1.36 -11.35
C ASP A 58 -6.66 0.22 -11.53
N SER A 59 -5.62 0.12 -10.69
CA SER A 59 -4.61 -0.94 -10.81
C SER A 59 -3.89 -1.22 -9.48
N PRO A 60 -3.32 -2.43 -9.29
CA PRO A 60 -2.43 -2.74 -8.17
C PRO A 60 -1.30 -1.71 -7.99
N VAL A 61 -0.65 -1.28 -9.08
CA VAL A 61 0.43 -0.28 -9.00
C VAL A 61 -0.07 1.09 -8.51
N ALA A 62 -1.30 1.50 -8.88
CA ALA A 62 -1.90 2.72 -8.35
C ALA A 62 -2.14 2.60 -6.83
N ALA A 63 -2.57 1.43 -6.35
CA ALA A 63 -2.75 1.18 -4.93
C ALA A 63 -1.41 1.26 -4.16
N VAL A 64 -0.30 0.79 -4.74
CA VAL A 64 1.04 0.95 -4.15
C VAL A 64 1.44 2.41 -4.01
N ARG A 65 1.15 3.25 -5.02
CA ARG A 65 1.46 4.69 -4.95
C ARG A 65 0.67 5.37 -3.82
N LEU A 66 -0.63 5.10 -3.75
CA LEU A 66 -1.48 5.63 -2.69
C LEU A 66 -1.06 5.14 -1.30
N HIS A 67 -0.71 3.86 -1.15
CA HIS A 67 -0.16 3.32 0.10
C HIS A 67 1.07 4.11 0.56
N ARG A 68 2.01 4.41 -0.34
CA ARG A 68 3.20 5.19 -0.01
C ARG A 68 2.85 6.59 0.47
N GLU A 69 1.97 7.28 -0.26
CA GLU A 69 1.48 8.62 0.10
C GLU A 69 0.89 8.61 1.52
N LEU A 70 -0.06 7.71 1.79
CA LEU A 70 -0.75 7.61 3.08
C LEU A 70 0.18 7.23 4.24
N VAL A 71 1.14 6.34 4.00
CA VAL A 71 2.11 5.97 5.05
C VAL A 71 3.11 7.09 5.30
N THR A 72 3.56 7.82 4.27
CA THR A 72 4.46 8.97 4.47
C THR A 72 3.77 10.16 5.14
N GLU A 73 2.47 10.38 4.90
CA GLU A 73 1.69 11.38 5.64
C GLU A 73 1.43 10.97 7.10
N SER A 74 1.43 9.66 7.38
CA SER A 74 1.18 9.11 8.71
C SER A 74 2.42 9.01 9.60
N GLU A 75 3.62 9.22 9.08
CA GLU A 75 4.82 9.40 9.90
C GLU A 75 4.88 10.88 10.34
N PRO A 76 4.49 11.23 11.59
CA PRO A 76 4.79 12.56 12.07
C PRO A 76 6.31 12.70 12.09
N SER A 77 6.84 13.74 11.46
CA SER A 77 8.18 14.24 11.75
C SER A 77 8.30 14.39 13.27
N SER A 78 8.88 13.40 13.94
CA SER A 78 8.96 13.41 15.39
C SER A 78 9.98 14.48 15.79
N PRO A 79 9.66 15.41 16.71
CA PRO A 79 10.57 16.48 17.14
C PRO A 79 11.66 15.99 18.11
N ALA A 80 11.99 14.69 18.09
CA ALA A 80 12.96 14.08 18.99
C ALA A 80 14.42 14.51 18.71
N ASP A 81 14.70 15.14 17.56
CA ASP A 81 16.02 15.70 17.23
C ASP A 81 16.31 17.09 17.81
N LEU A 82 15.37 17.70 18.56
CA LEU A 82 15.57 19.05 19.13
C LEU A 82 15.92 19.06 20.63
N GLU A 83 15.86 17.93 21.34
CA GLU A 83 16.12 17.90 22.78
C GLU A 83 17.63 17.81 23.12
N GLU A 84 18.50 17.38 22.20
CA GLU A 84 19.94 17.21 22.49
C GLU A 84 20.75 18.53 22.45
N GLN A 85 20.20 19.62 21.92
CA GLN A 85 20.94 20.90 21.80
C GLN A 85 20.77 21.87 22.98
N ARG A 86 19.98 21.54 24.01
CA ARG A 86 19.71 22.47 25.13
C ARG A 86 20.46 22.18 26.43
N GLU A 87 21.13 21.04 26.56
CA GLU A 87 21.85 20.68 27.79
C GLU A 87 23.36 20.99 27.77
N LEU A 88 23.90 21.53 26.67
CA LEU A 88 25.33 21.89 26.53
C LEU A 88 25.61 23.40 26.62
N SER A 89 24.68 24.18 27.17
CA SER A 89 24.92 25.60 27.49
C SER A 89 24.49 25.89 28.93
N SER A 90 25.27 25.36 29.87
CA SER A 90 25.40 25.89 31.24
C SER A 90 26.80 26.46 31.43
#